data_AF-A0A843AH97-F1
#
_entry.id   AF-A0A843AH97-F1
#
_cell.length_a   1.000
_cell.length_b   1.000
_cell.length_c   1.000
_cell.angle_alpha   90.00
_cell.angle_beta   90.00
_cell.angle_gamma   90.00
#
_symmetry.space_group_name_H-M   'P 1'
#
loop_
_entity.id
_entity.type
_entity.pdbx_description
1 polymer ?
#
loop_
_entity_poly.entity_id
_entity_poly.type
_entity_poly.pdbx_seq_one_letter_code
_entity_poly.pdbx_strand_id
1 'polypeptide(L)'
;MILENIKKQIEERYIKLLIFLILFKHTNIVRNILRIFKMFNLHNDKRGQLSIEFLLISLISILILVSISLPLTEIAVDSTLSTVKLLETKSEISKITNSIDDVYSDGVGSKRILYVEMPKETYLIFSNDSMLKKGIVTGNLDAFNYSKQIKIMFNADNINSRLNFKKNINYKVTIEWPIETENIILKNVEA
;
A
#
# COMPACT_ATOMS: atom_id res chain seq x y z
N MET A 1 9.65 -3.06 15.79
CA MET A 1 9.85 -3.04 14.32
C MET A 1 8.84 -2.16 13.56
N ILE A 2 7.53 -2.44 13.53
CA ILE A 2 6.54 -1.56 12.85
C ILE A 2 6.51 -0.15 13.47
N LEU A 3 6.49 -0.08 14.80
CA LEU A 3 6.52 1.17 15.56
C LEU A 3 7.80 1.99 15.27
N GLU A 4 8.89 1.30 14.95
CA GLU A 4 10.23 1.88 14.74
C GLU A 4 10.35 2.52 13.36
N ASN A 5 9.71 1.95 12.34
CA ASN A 5 9.62 2.55 11.02
C ASN A 5 8.52 3.61 10.90
N ILE A 6 7.44 3.49 11.67
CA ILE A 6 6.50 4.61 11.85
C ILE A 6 7.26 5.76 12.50
N LYS A 7 8.03 5.50 13.56
CA LYS A 7 8.89 6.51 14.18
C LYS A 7 9.92 7.08 13.21
N LYS A 8 10.57 6.25 12.37
CA LYS A 8 11.55 6.71 11.38
C LYS A 8 10.96 7.51 10.22
N GLN A 9 9.78 7.12 9.71
CA GLN A 9 9.06 7.91 8.70
C GLN A 9 8.49 9.18 9.29
N ILE A 10 8.04 9.15 10.54
CA ILE A 10 7.68 10.35 11.29
C ILE A 10 8.92 11.21 11.44
N GLU A 11 10.08 10.69 11.85
CA GLU A 11 11.32 11.46 11.99
C GLU A 11 11.82 12.03 10.66
N GLU A 12 11.84 11.27 9.57
CA GLU A 12 12.23 11.77 8.23
C GLU A 12 11.25 12.81 7.68
N ARG A 13 9.94 12.61 7.89
CA ARG A 13 8.93 13.58 7.49
C ARG A 13 8.94 14.79 8.42
N TYR A 14 9.20 14.64 9.71
CA TYR A 14 9.42 15.74 10.65
C TYR A 14 10.69 16.49 10.29
N ILE A 15 11.76 15.83 9.86
CA ILE A 15 12.95 16.50 9.32
C ILE A 15 12.58 17.28 8.06
N LYS A 16 11.77 16.73 7.14
CA LYS A 16 11.25 17.50 5.99
C LYS A 16 10.31 18.62 6.39
N LEU A 17 9.51 18.45 7.44
CA LEU A 17 8.58 19.46 7.98
C LEU A 17 9.34 20.53 8.75
N LEU A 18 10.45 20.17 9.40
CA LEU A 18 11.35 21.03 10.15
C LEU A 18 12.30 21.77 9.18
N ILE A 19 12.73 21.13 8.10
CA ILE A 19 13.37 21.78 6.94
C ILE A 19 12.37 22.69 6.25
N PHE A 20 11.13 22.28 6.05
CA PHE A 20 10.06 23.14 5.51
C PHE A 20 9.79 24.30 6.46
N LEU A 21 9.72 24.10 7.78
CA LEU A 21 9.54 25.17 8.77
C LEU A 21 10.77 26.07 8.88
N ILE A 22 11.99 25.56 8.74
CA ILE A 22 13.23 26.33 8.68
C ILE A 22 13.26 27.14 7.39
N LEU A 23 12.95 26.54 6.24
CA LEU A 23 12.84 27.22 4.95
C LEU A 23 11.71 28.24 4.97
N PHE A 24 10.56 27.91 5.58
CA PHE A 24 9.42 28.80 5.79
C PHE A 24 9.85 29.98 6.66
N LYS A 25 10.50 29.74 7.81
CA LYS A 25 11.11 30.78 8.67
C LYS A 25 12.15 31.62 7.93
N HIS A 26 12.89 31.04 6.99
CA HIS A 26 13.89 31.73 6.15
C HIS A 26 13.34 32.30 4.84
N THR A 27 12.09 32.04 4.47
CA THR A 27 11.48 32.69 3.32
C THR A 27 11.27 34.16 3.64
N ASN A 28 11.58 35.03 2.67
CA ASN A 28 11.28 36.46 2.77
C ASN A 28 9.78 36.71 3.05
N ILE A 29 8.90 35.73 2.77
CA ILE A 29 7.47 35.73 3.07
C ILE A 29 7.18 35.72 4.56
N VAL A 30 7.75 34.83 5.37
CA VAL A 30 7.48 34.82 6.83
C VAL A 30 8.11 36.01 7.51
N ARG A 31 9.30 36.43 7.07
CA ARG A 31 9.92 37.67 7.56
C ARG A 31 9.09 38.89 7.17
N ASN A 32 8.51 38.94 5.97
CA ASN A 32 7.58 40.00 5.57
C ASN A 32 6.25 39.94 6.31
N ILE A 33 5.68 38.76 6.58
CA ILE A 33 4.45 38.62 7.38
C ILE A 33 4.68 39.10 8.81
N LEU A 34 5.81 38.74 9.43
CA LEU A 34 6.18 39.23 10.76
C LEU A 34 6.43 40.75 10.75
N ARG A 35 6.99 41.28 9.66
CA ARG A 35 7.20 42.73 9.46
C ARG A 35 5.88 43.47 9.22
N ILE A 36 4.93 42.86 8.50
CA ILE A 36 3.55 43.33 8.32
C ILE A 36 2.83 43.36 9.67
N PHE A 37 2.95 42.32 10.49
CA PHE A 37 2.44 42.33 11.88
C PHE A 37 3.04 43.46 12.71
N LYS A 38 4.35 43.69 12.58
CA LYS A 38 5.03 44.79 13.28
C LYS A 38 4.64 46.18 12.74
N MET A 39 4.25 46.26 11.46
CA MET A 39 3.78 47.47 10.78
C MET A 39 2.28 47.74 11.01
N PHE A 40 1.50 46.70 11.31
CA PHE A 40 0.09 46.76 11.73
C PHE A 40 -0.10 47.24 13.18
N ASN A 41 0.94 47.79 13.80
CA ASN A 41 0.80 48.67 14.95
C ASN A 41 0.29 50.04 14.48
N LEU A 42 -0.88 49.98 13.83
CA LEU A 42 -1.56 51.06 13.13
C LEU A 42 -2.15 52.00 14.18
N HIS A 43 -1.48 53.13 14.37
CA HIS A 43 -1.97 54.40 14.91
C HIS A 43 -3.31 54.38 15.68
N ASN A 44 -3.22 54.39 17.02
CA ASN A 44 -4.14 55.02 17.97
C ASN A 44 -5.68 54.91 17.78
N ASP A 45 -6.21 53.81 17.22
CA ASP A 45 -7.63 53.45 17.41
C ASP A 45 -7.78 52.01 17.93
N LYS A 46 -7.90 51.91 19.27
CA LYS A 46 -7.83 50.65 20.02
C LYS A 46 -8.96 49.66 19.66
N ARG A 47 -10.07 50.14 19.10
CA ARG A 47 -11.25 49.30 18.81
C ARG A 47 -11.16 48.63 17.43
N GLY A 48 -10.69 49.34 16.40
CA GLY A 48 -10.53 48.80 15.04
C GLY A 48 -9.32 47.87 14.89
N GLN A 49 -8.22 48.15 15.61
CA GLN A 49 -7.00 47.35 15.57
C GLN A 49 -7.21 45.92 16.09
N LEU A 50 -7.96 45.75 17.18
CA LEU A 50 -8.24 44.43 17.77
C LEU A 50 -9.05 43.54 16.82
N SER A 51 -10.04 44.10 16.12
CA SER A 51 -10.85 43.35 15.16
C SER A 51 -10.03 42.89 13.95
N ILE A 52 -9.11 43.73 13.45
CA ILE A 52 -8.24 43.40 12.32
C ILE A 52 -7.22 42.32 12.69
N GLU A 53 -6.65 42.40 13.89
CA GLU A 53 -5.65 41.44 14.38
C GLU A 53 -6.30 40.08 14.59
N PHE A 54 -7.50 40.05 15.16
CA PHE A 54 -8.27 38.82 15.31
C PHE A 54 -8.61 38.18 13.95
N LEU A 55 -9.00 38.98 12.95
CA LEU A 55 -9.29 38.50 11.60
C LEU A 55 -8.03 37.92 10.95
N LEU A 56 -6.89 38.59 11.07
CA LEU A 56 -5.60 38.13 10.53
C LEU A 56 -5.13 36.84 11.21
N ILE A 57 -5.24 36.74 12.53
CA ILE A 57 -4.89 35.51 13.27
C ILE A 57 -5.78 34.36 12.83
N SER A 58 -7.10 34.58 12.75
CA SER A 58 -8.05 33.56 12.29
C SER A 58 -7.73 33.08 10.87
N LEU A 59 -7.43 34.01 9.96
CA LEU A 59 -7.05 33.69 8.58
C LEU A 59 -5.76 32.85 8.54
N ILE A 60 -4.75 33.22 9.32
CA ILE A 60 -3.49 32.47 9.39
C ILE A 60 -3.72 31.07 9.99
N SER A 61 -4.56 30.94 11.02
CA SER A 61 -4.92 29.64 11.58
C SER A 61 -5.60 28.74 10.55
N ILE A 62 -6.50 29.28 9.73
CA ILE A 62 -7.15 28.53 8.63
C ILE A 62 -6.10 28.10 7.59
N LEU A 63 -5.19 28.99 7.20
CA LEU A 63 -4.14 28.68 6.23
C LEU A 63 -3.20 27.58 6.75
N ILE A 64 -2.82 27.61 8.03
CA ILE A 64 -2.03 26.55 8.67
C ILE A 64 -2.81 25.23 8.67
N LEU A 65 -4.09 25.27 9.01
CA LEU A 65 -4.94 24.07 9.06
C LEU A 65 -5.06 23.41 7.67
N VAL A 66 -5.31 24.20 6.62
CA VAL A 66 -5.37 23.70 5.23
C VAL A 66 -4.02 23.13 4.79
N SER A 67 -2.92 23.82 5.11
CA SER A 67 -1.56 23.39 4.77
C SER A 67 -1.20 22.02 5.34
N ILE A 68 -1.73 21.68 6.53
CA ILE A 68 -1.51 20.37 7.17
C ILE A 68 -2.55 19.33 6.71
N SER A 69 -3.80 19.73 6.49
CA SER A 69 -4.91 18.83 6.15
C SER A 69 -4.76 18.19 4.76
N LEU A 70 -4.31 18.95 3.77
CA LEU A 70 -4.11 18.45 2.40
C LEU A 70 -3.08 17.30 2.33
N PRO A 71 -1.82 17.45 2.80
CA PRO A 71 -0.84 16.37 2.74
C PRO A 71 -1.23 15.16 3.60
N LEU A 72 -1.94 15.36 4.72
CA LEU A 72 -2.46 14.25 5.52
C LEU A 72 -3.50 13.42 4.75
N THR A 73 -4.38 14.10 4.02
CA THR A 73 -5.40 13.44 3.19
C THR A 73 -4.76 12.62 2.07
N GLU A 74 -3.75 13.17 1.40
CA GLU A 74 -3.01 12.47 0.35
C GLU A 74 -2.36 11.17 0.87
N ILE A 75 -1.69 11.24 2.03
CA ILE A 75 -1.11 10.05 2.68
C ILE A 75 -2.17 9.00 3.01
N ALA A 76 -3.32 9.44 3.53
CA ALA A 76 -4.42 8.54 3.87
C ALA A 76 -5.00 7.84 2.63
N VAL A 77 -5.13 8.58 1.53
CA VAL A 77 -5.59 8.04 0.24
C VAL A 77 -4.60 7.03 -0.31
N ASP A 78 -3.31 7.36 -0.35
CA ASP A 78 -2.26 6.47 -0.88
C ASP A 78 -2.14 5.17 -0.08
N SER A 79 -2.24 5.27 1.25
CA SER A 79 -2.23 4.12 2.15
C SER A 79 -3.45 3.22 1.92
N THR A 80 -4.63 3.84 1.78
CA THR A 80 -5.88 3.13 1.49
C THR A 80 -5.80 2.42 0.14
N LEU A 81 -5.37 3.12 -0.92
CA LEU A 81 -5.26 2.56 -2.26
C LEU A 81 -4.22 1.42 -2.32
N SER A 82 -3.12 1.55 -1.59
CA SER A 82 -2.10 0.49 -1.47
C SER A 82 -2.64 -0.75 -0.75
N THR A 83 -3.51 -0.57 0.24
CA THR A 83 -4.16 -1.65 0.98
C THR A 83 -5.23 -2.34 0.12
N VAL A 84 -6.04 -1.58 -0.62
CA VAL A 84 -7.03 -2.12 -1.56
C VAL A 84 -6.35 -3.03 -2.59
N LYS A 85 -5.29 -2.54 -3.26
CA LYS A 85 -4.53 -3.34 -4.21
C LYS A 85 -3.99 -4.64 -3.62
N LEU A 86 -3.56 -4.61 -2.35
CA LEU A 86 -3.07 -5.81 -1.67
C LEU A 86 -4.19 -6.81 -1.38
N LEU A 87 -5.37 -6.32 -0.99
CA LEU A 87 -6.55 -7.17 -0.76
C LEU A 87 -7.05 -7.78 -2.06
N GLU A 88 -7.06 -7.01 -3.15
CA GLU A 88 -7.35 -7.50 -4.49
C GLU A 88 -6.36 -8.57 -4.93
N THR A 89 -5.04 -8.35 -4.81
CA THR A 89 -4.04 -9.40 -5.08
C THR A 89 -4.30 -10.64 -4.23
N LYS A 90 -4.59 -10.48 -2.93
CA LYS A 90 -4.90 -11.62 -2.05
C LYS A 90 -6.12 -12.39 -2.56
N SER A 91 -7.17 -11.68 -2.97
CA SER A 91 -8.38 -12.27 -3.54
C SER A 91 -8.08 -13.07 -4.82
N GLU A 92 -7.26 -12.52 -5.71
CA GLU A 92 -6.82 -13.21 -6.94
C GLU A 92 -5.98 -14.46 -6.65
N ILE A 93 -5.06 -14.40 -5.68
CA ILE A 93 -4.32 -15.58 -5.22
C ILE A 93 -5.29 -16.62 -4.63
N SER A 94 -6.30 -16.18 -3.86
CA SER A 94 -7.33 -17.07 -3.31
C SER A 94 -8.12 -17.81 -4.40
N LYS A 95 -8.41 -17.17 -5.54
CA LYS A 95 -9.05 -17.86 -6.68
C LYS A 95 -8.17 -18.99 -7.21
N ILE A 96 -6.85 -18.76 -7.31
CA ILE A 96 -5.89 -19.80 -7.72
C ILE A 96 -5.89 -20.93 -6.69
N THR A 97 -5.77 -20.64 -5.39
CA THR A 97 -5.72 -21.68 -4.35
C THR A 97 -7.02 -22.49 -4.26
N ASN A 98 -8.17 -21.84 -4.39
CA ASN A 98 -9.45 -22.56 -4.41
C ASN A 98 -9.54 -23.49 -5.63
N SER A 99 -9.07 -23.04 -6.79
CA SER A 99 -9.04 -23.87 -8.00
C SER A 99 -8.05 -25.03 -7.89
N ILE A 100 -6.96 -24.88 -7.12
CA ILE A 100 -6.04 -25.98 -6.78
C ILE A 100 -6.75 -27.00 -5.89
N ASP A 101 -7.47 -26.54 -4.86
CA ASP A 101 -8.25 -27.42 -3.97
C ASP A 101 -9.37 -28.14 -4.73
N ASP A 102 -10.00 -27.49 -5.70
CA ASP A 102 -10.97 -28.13 -6.60
C ASP A 102 -10.31 -29.25 -7.42
N VAL A 103 -9.15 -28.98 -8.06
CA VAL A 103 -8.42 -30.02 -8.81
C VAL A 103 -7.97 -31.17 -7.91
N TYR A 104 -7.53 -30.86 -6.69
CA TYR A 104 -7.12 -31.88 -5.72
C TYR A 104 -8.31 -32.73 -5.26
N SER A 105 -9.46 -32.12 -5.05
CA SER A 105 -10.70 -32.80 -4.65
C SER A 105 -11.29 -33.64 -5.78
N ASP A 106 -11.24 -33.14 -7.02
CA ASP A 106 -11.67 -33.85 -8.22
C ASP A 106 -10.74 -35.04 -8.54
N GLY A 107 -9.47 -34.96 -8.13
CA GLY A 107 -8.50 -36.04 -8.18
C GLY A 107 -7.67 -36.08 -9.47
N VAL A 108 -6.90 -37.16 -9.62
CA VAL A 108 -5.96 -37.37 -10.72
C VAL A 108 -6.67 -37.35 -12.08
N GLY A 109 -6.09 -36.66 -13.06
CA GLY A 109 -6.66 -36.42 -14.40
C GLY A 109 -7.44 -35.11 -14.51
N SER A 110 -7.68 -34.41 -13.40
CA SER A 110 -8.48 -33.19 -13.36
C SER A 110 -7.70 -31.96 -13.83
N LYS A 111 -8.45 -31.01 -14.39
CA LYS A 111 -7.90 -29.76 -14.94
C LYS A 111 -8.86 -28.59 -14.74
N ARG A 112 -8.31 -27.46 -14.33
CA ARG A 112 -9.02 -26.18 -14.25
C ARG A 112 -8.22 -25.10 -14.97
N ILE A 113 -8.94 -24.18 -15.58
CA ILE A 113 -8.38 -23.01 -16.25
C ILE A 113 -9.09 -21.80 -15.66
N LEU A 114 -8.31 -20.82 -15.20
CA LEU A 114 -8.83 -19.54 -14.75
C LEU A 114 -8.05 -18.39 -15.33
N TYR A 115 -8.66 -17.21 -15.32
CA TYR A 115 -8.06 -15.96 -15.72
C TYR A 115 -7.83 -15.10 -14.49
N VAL A 116 -6.62 -14.59 -14.34
CA VAL A 116 -6.19 -13.85 -13.16
C VAL A 116 -5.46 -12.60 -13.59
N GLU A 117 -5.83 -11.46 -13.02
CA GLU A 117 -5.15 -10.19 -13.22
C GLU A 117 -4.68 -9.64 -11.88
N MET A 118 -3.37 -9.51 -11.69
CA MET A 118 -2.82 -9.00 -10.44
C MET A 118 -2.66 -7.47 -10.51
N PRO A 119 -3.23 -6.69 -9.56
CA PRO A 119 -3.10 -5.22 -9.55
C PRO A 119 -1.68 -4.73 -9.18
N LYS A 120 -0.81 -5.67 -8.75
CA LYS A 120 0.60 -5.47 -8.46
C LYS A 120 1.41 -6.65 -8.97
N GLU A 121 2.64 -6.38 -9.38
CA GLU A 121 3.59 -7.43 -9.72
C GLU A 121 3.80 -8.34 -8.51
N THR A 122 3.65 -9.64 -8.72
CA THR A 122 3.61 -10.62 -7.64
C THR A 122 4.30 -11.89 -8.07
N TYR A 123 5.26 -12.31 -7.24
CA TYR A 123 5.92 -13.61 -7.39
C TYR A 123 5.33 -14.59 -6.37
N LEU A 124 4.69 -15.65 -6.88
CA LEU A 124 4.06 -16.70 -6.08
C LEU A 124 4.96 -17.92 -5.99
N ILE A 125 5.16 -18.41 -4.77
CA ILE A 125 5.83 -19.67 -4.47
C ILE A 125 4.81 -20.60 -3.82
N PHE A 126 4.55 -21.73 -4.46
CA PHE A 126 3.72 -22.81 -3.93
C PHE A 126 4.66 -23.87 -3.35
N SER A 127 4.47 -24.18 -2.08
CA SER A 127 5.27 -25.15 -1.33
C SER A 127 4.36 -25.97 -0.43
N ASN A 128 4.77 -27.17 -0.06
CA ASN A 128 4.06 -27.95 0.94
C ASN A 128 4.55 -27.64 2.36
N ASP A 129 3.64 -27.76 3.32
CA ASP A 129 3.95 -27.81 4.74
C ASP A 129 3.83 -29.26 5.20
N SER A 130 4.98 -29.90 5.42
CA SER A 130 5.06 -31.32 5.81
C SER A 130 4.44 -31.61 7.17
N MET A 131 4.33 -30.61 8.06
CA MET A 131 3.72 -30.77 9.38
C MET A 131 2.20 -30.74 9.30
N LEU A 132 1.65 -29.86 8.46
CA LEU A 132 0.21 -29.64 8.36
C LEU A 132 -0.46 -30.49 7.27
N LYS A 133 0.32 -31.17 6.41
CA LYS A 133 -0.16 -31.86 5.19
C LYS A 133 -1.04 -30.94 4.34
N LYS A 134 -0.55 -29.72 4.12
CA LYS A 134 -1.25 -28.66 3.40
C LYS A 134 -0.30 -27.90 2.51
N GLY A 135 -0.85 -27.32 1.44
CA GLY A 135 -0.13 -26.41 0.58
C GLY A 135 -0.11 -25.00 1.15
N ILE A 136 0.99 -24.29 0.92
CA ILE A 136 1.16 -22.89 1.26
C ILE A 136 1.57 -22.17 -0.01
N VAL A 137 0.85 -21.10 -0.32
CA VAL A 137 1.28 -20.12 -1.31
C VAL A 137 1.80 -18.88 -0.59
N THR A 138 2.97 -18.45 -1.04
CA THR A 138 3.65 -17.26 -0.57
C THR A 138 3.78 -16.29 -1.73
N GLY A 139 3.11 -15.14 -1.63
CA GLY A 139 3.26 -14.03 -2.58
C GLY A 139 4.13 -12.93 -1.99
N ASN A 140 5.25 -12.63 -2.63
CA ASN A 140 6.03 -11.45 -2.28
C ASN A 140 5.53 -10.25 -3.09
N LEU A 141 5.09 -9.22 -2.37
CA LEU A 141 4.71 -7.93 -2.93
C LEU A 141 5.78 -6.91 -2.58
N ASP A 142 6.49 -6.41 -3.59
CA ASP A 142 7.34 -5.24 -3.43
C ASP A 142 6.44 -4.01 -3.34
N ALA A 143 6.33 -3.46 -2.14
CA ALA A 143 5.60 -2.23 -1.88
C ALA A 143 6.55 -1.25 -1.19
N PHE A 144 7.12 -0.31 -1.97
CA PHE A 144 7.88 0.84 -1.49
C PHE A 144 8.76 0.55 -0.26
N ASN A 145 9.95 -0.03 -0.50
CA ASN A 145 10.98 -0.37 0.51
C ASN A 145 10.57 -1.40 1.58
N TYR A 146 9.42 -2.05 1.45
CA TYR A 146 9.01 -3.20 2.27
C TYR A 146 8.50 -4.33 1.39
N SER A 147 8.99 -5.54 1.62
CA SER A 147 8.35 -6.75 1.11
C SER A 147 7.20 -7.12 2.04
N LYS A 148 5.96 -7.05 1.53
CA LYS A 148 4.80 -7.58 2.25
C LYS A 148 4.49 -8.96 1.71
N GLN A 149 4.49 -9.94 2.60
CA GLN A 149 4.25 -11.32 2.24
C GLN A 149 2.77 -11.65 2.42
N ILE A 150 2.12 -12.15 1.36
CA ILE A 150 0.82 -12.80 1.46
C ILE A 150 1.07 -14.29 1.65
N LYS A 151 0.53 -14.86 2.73
CA LYS A 151 0.54 -16.30 2.97
C LYS A 151 -0.92 -16.80 2.97
N ILE A 152 -1.20 -17.78 2.12
CA ILE A 152 -2.51 -18.45 2.06
C ILE A 152 -2.24 -19.96 2.13
N MET A 153 -3.01 -20.65 2.96
CA MET A 153 -2.95 -22.10 3.11
C MET A 153 -4.12 -22.73 2.36
N PHE A 154 -3.87 -23.86 1.71
CA PHE A 154 -4.85 -24.63 0.95
C PHE A 154 -4.62 -26.13 1.19
N ASN A 155 -5.55 -26.97 0.76
CA ASN A 155 -5.59 -28.38 1.16
C ASN A 155 -4.61 -29.26 0.38
N ALA A 156 -4.34 -28.97 -0.89
CA ALA A 156 -3.43 -29.79 -1.70
C ALA A 156 -1.98 -29.75 -1.19
N ASP A 157 -1.36 -30.91 -0.93
CA ASP A 157 -0.02 -31.05 -0.36
C ASP A 157 1.05 -31.52 -1.37
N ASN A 158 0.63 -31.87 -2.59
CA ASN A 158 1.45 -32.38 -3.68
C ASN A 158 1.79 -31.31 -4.72
N ILE A 159 2.28 -30.15 -4.27
CA ILE A 159 2.57 -29.03 -5.16
C ILE A 159 3.88 -28.33 -4.82
N ASN A 160 4.67 -28.09 -5.85
CA ASN A 160 5.88 -27.29 -5.79
C ASN A 160 6.04 -26.55 -7.12
N SER A 161 5.62 -25.29 -7.15
CA SER A 161 5.66 -24.49 -8.37
C SER A 161 5.87 -23.01 -8.05
N ARG A 162 6.28 -22.26 -9.06
CA ARG A 162 6.54 -20.83 -9.00
C ARG A 162 5.85 -20.17 -10.17
N LEU A 163 5.08 -19.13 -9.89
CA LEU A 163 4.41 -18.34 -10.92
C LEU A 163 4.79 -16.87 -10.74
N ASN A 164 5.07 -16.20 -11.85
CA ASN A 164 5.32 -14.76 -11.85
C ASN A 164 4.21 -14.04 -12.60
N PHE A 165 3.62 -13.03 -11.95
CA PHE A 165 2.57 -12.21 -12.51
C PHE A 165 3.06 -10.77 -12.60
N LYS A 166 3.09 -10.22 -13.81
CA LYS A 166 3.29 -8.79 -14.01
C LYS A 166 2.02 -8.03 -13.66
N LYS A 167 2.20 -6.77 -13.27
CA LYS A 167 1.11 -5.87 -12.90
C LYS A 167 0.13 -5.63 -14.05
N ASN A 168 -1.17 -5.72 -13.76
CA ASN A 168 -2.28 -5.39 -14.66
C ASN A 168 -2.21 -6.12 -16.02
N ILE A 169 -1.69 -7.35 -16.02
CA ILE A 169 -1.73 -8.24 -17.18
C ILE A 169 -2.63 -9.40 -16.82
N ASN A 170 -3.52 -9.76 -17.75
CA ASN A 170 -4.37 -10.93 -17.60
C ASN A 170 -3.55 -12.18 -17.95
N TYR A 171 -3.49 -13.13 -17.01
CA TYR A 171 -2.83 -14.41 -17.20
C TYR A 171 -3.87 -15.52 -17.23
N LYS A 172 -3.75 -16.39 -18.23
CA LYS A 172 -4.42 -17.69 -18.23
C LYS A 172 -3.62 -18.65 -17.36
N VAL A 173 -4.17 -19.00 -16.20
CA VAL A 173 -3.58 -19.97 -15.27
C VAL A 173 -4.22 -21.33 -15.52
N THR A 174 -3.39 -22.30 -15.88
CA THR A 174 -3.78 -23.70 -16.03
C THR A 174 -3.29 -24.50 -14.84
N ILE A 175 -4.22 -25.20 -14.20
CA ILE A 175 -4.00 -26.06 -13.04
C ILE A 175 -4.39 -27.46 -13.47
N GLU A 176 -3.45 -28.40 -13.45
CA GLU A 176 -3.71 -29.77 -13.87
C GLU A 176 -3.05 -30.76 -12.92
N TRP A 177 -3.74 -31.88 -12.66
CA TRP A 177 -3.17 -33.06 -12.02
C TRP A 177 -3.05 -34.18 -13.06
N PRO A 178 -1.90 -34.32 -13.75
CA PRO A 178 -1.72 -35.35 -14.75
C PRO A 178 -1.77 -36.76 -14.17
N ILE A 179 -2.21 -37.73 -14.97
CA ILE A 179 -2.36 -39.14 -14.58
C ILE A 179 -1.03 -39.80 -14.24
N GLU A 180 0.05 -39.36 -14.89
CA GLU A 180 1.39 -39.95 -14.75
C GLU A 180 2.25 -39.28 -13.68
N THR A 181 1.70 -38.29 -12.96
CA THR A 181 2.46 -37.49 -12.00
C THR A 181 1.76 -37.41 -10.65
N GLU A 182 2.53 -37.57 -9.58
CA GLU A 182 2.01 -37.41 -8.22
C GLU A 182 1.70 -35.95 -7.85
N ASN A 183 2.22 -34.99 -8.62
CA ASN A 183 2.15 -33.56 -8.30
C ASN A 183 1.19 -32.78 -9.21
N ILE A 184 0.55 -31.77 -8.64
CA ILE A 184 -0.22 -30.77 -9.39
C ILE A 184 0.75 -29.82 -10.11
N ILE A 185 0.50 -29.60 -11.39
CA ILE A 185 1.29 -28.70 -12.25
C ILE A 185 0.52 -27.40 -12.45
N LEU A 186 1.23 -26.29 -12.23
CA LEU A 186 0.74 -24.94 -12.48
C LEU A 186 1.50 -24.31 -13.65
N LYS A 187 0.77 -23.74 -14.60
CA LYS A 187 1.32 -22.99 -15.73
C LYS A 187 0.56 -21.68 -15.89
N ASN A 188 1.26 -20.56 -16.06
CA ASN A 188 0.66 -19.28 -16.42
C ASN A 188 1.17 -18.82 -17.79
N VAL A 189 0.26 -18.31 -18.62
CA VAL A 189 0.56 -17.74 -19.94
C VAL A 189 -0.15 -16.41 -20.04
N GLU A 190 0.52 -15.39 -20.56
CA GLU A 190 -0.09 -14.08 -20.85
C GLU A 190 -1.23 -14.29 -21.86
N ALA A 191 -2.42 -13.79 -21.53
CA ALA A 191 -3.65 -13.99 -22.32
C ALA A 191 -3.85 -12.93 -23.40
#